data_AF-A0A965Q620-F1
#
_entry.id   AF-A0A965Q620-F1
#
_cell.length_a   1.000
_cell.length_b   1.000
_cell.length_c   1.000
_cell.angle_alpha   90.00
_cell.angle_beta   90.00
_cell.angle_gamma   90.00
#
_symmetry.space_group_name_H-M   'P 1'
#
loop_
_entity.id
_entity.type
_entity.pdbx_description
1 polymer ?
#
loop_
_entity_poly.entity_id
_entity_poly.type
_entity_poly.pdbx_seq_one_letter_code
_entity_poly.pdbx_strand_id
1 'polypeptide(L)'
;MRESRKDDLGREEVKALSERISEGALDETAREIRAIVAKLSHVGGAGIIAALDQMSDEERQKIAEAFEPLHAFAERAFHLSMDEKFIASAATQYKPQFPYKISLGDVIEDSGRLPHKALTYDDISLESADHSMQETRFIKAEAEIVKGVKSFPIIPANMQAVLEPALLKKIVQLGGYPIVHRYDQWDYAQPGGLDNVLHLVEQVIEGRGFYHIGGMKEGENPKPLLDAIGKMVDKGLFGVFLDTANGTNNVGIRTLRAIRKEFGDKLKYGAGNIHTFGQAKVLVEEGADVIKAGVGGGSMCSTPLQTGVGKPLVSTILEVAAAARPFGVSVIADGAIKKPGDLAKAMVCGANAGVMVGGLYAKTEPLGDAFEVTEGPDNRRYRLYYGEASKHARDKRGKSSGAVEEGQVDRFEIVETVDELHARFIGGLQSAMTYHNVGEATELCGKPFNIVSTNYQFSERHPRPESA
;
A
#
# COMPACT_ATOMS: atom_id res chain seq x y z
N MET A 1 8.20 36.36 -56.85
CA MET A 1 7.53 37.65 -56.54
C MET A 1 6.20 37.33 -55.91
N ARG A 2 5.99 37.83 -54.67
CA ARG A 2 4.72 38.07 -53.97
C ARG A 2 3.79 36.83 -53.77
N GLU A 3 3.32 36.48 -52.58
CA GLU A 3 3.00 37.35 -51.43
C GLU A 3 2.83 36.52 -50.15
N SER A 4 3.48 37.01 -49.09
CA SER A 4 3.44 36.62 -47.70
C SER A 4 2.11 37.00 -47.02
N ARG A 5 0.97 36.43 -47.45
CA ARG A 5 -0.37 36.80 -46.93
C ARG A 5 -1.02 35.77 -45.99
N LYS A 6 -0.27 35.11 -45.10
CA LYS A 6 -0.88 34.22 -44.10
C LYS A 6 -0.48 34.42 -42.63
N ASP A 7 0.51 35.26 -42.33
CA ASP A 7 0.91 35.55 -40.94
C ASP A 7 0.56 36.97 -40.44
N ASP A 8 0.10 37.86 -41.32
CA ASP A 8 -0.20 39.27 -40.94
C ASP A 8 -1.60 39.46 -40.35
N LEU A 9 -2.58 38.62 -40.70
CA LEU A 9 -3.96 38.71 -40.19
C LEU A 9 -4.03 38.50 -38.67
N GLY A 10 -3.25 37.56 -38.12
CA GLY A 10 -3.20 37.32 -36.67
C GLY A 10 -2.45 38.39 -35.88
N ARG A 11 -1.47 39.07 -36.50
CA ARG A 11 -0.69 40.12 -35.82
C ARG A 11 -1.47 41.43 -35.70
N GLU A 12 -2.23 41.81 -36.72
CA GLU A 12 -3.09 42.99 -36.64
C GLU A 12 -4.26 42.79 -35.67
N GLU A 13 -4.86 41.60 -35.60
CA GLU A 13 -5.94 41.29 -34.64
C GLU A 13 -5.43 41.23 -33.20
N VAL A 14 -4.24 40.66 -32.95
CA VAL A 14 -3.61 40.66 -31.63
C VAL A 14 -3.18 42.08 -31.21
N LYS A 15 -2.73 42.90 -32.16
CA LYS A 15 -2.41 44.31 -31.89
C LYS A 15 -3.66 45.13 -31.60
N ALA A 16 -4.74 44.94 -32.35
CA ALA A 16 -6.04 45.58 -32.10
C ALA A 16 -6.65 45.14 -30.75
N LEU A 17 -6.48 43.87 -30.37
CA LEU A 17 -6.89 43.37 -29.06
C LEU A 17 -6.03 43.96 -27.94
N SER A 18 -4.71 44.06 -28.14
CA SER A 18 -3.77 44.69 -27.20
C SER A 18 -4.04 46.19 -27.04
N GLU A 19 -4.40 46.90 -28.11
CA GLU A 19 -4.79 48.31 -28.09
C GLU A 19 -6.12 48.49 -27.35
N ARG A 20 -7.13 47.63 -27.59
CA ARG A 20 -8.40 47.63 -26.83
C ARG A 20 -8.24 47.29 -25.35
N ILE A 21 -7.27 46.44 -24.98
CA ILE A 21 -6.87 46.17 -23.60
C ILE A 21 -6.22 47.42 -22.98
N SER A 22 -5.38 48.11 -23.74
CA SER A 22 -4.62 49.29 -23.28
C SER A 22 -5.50 50.54 -23.14
N GLU A 23 -6.57 50.66 -23.93
CA GLU A 23 -7.53 51.76 -23.92
C GLU A 23 -8.64 51.62 -22.85
N GLY A 24 -8.62 50.55 -22.04
CA GLY A 24 -9.56 50.37 -20.92
C GLY A 24 -10.97 49.89 -21.29
N ALA A 25 -11.23 49.56 -22.56
CA ALA A 25 -12.54 49.07 -23.04
C ALA A 25 -12.95 47.70 -22.42
N LEU A 26 -11.97 46.92 -21.96
CA LEU A 26 -12.21 45.68 -21.23
C LEU A 26 -12.59 45.90 -19.77
N ASP A 27 -12.38 47.08 -19.20
CA ASP A 27 -12.62 47.33 -17.77
C ASP A 27 -14.10 47.60 -17.46
N GLU A 28 -14.85 48.14 -18.43
CA GLU A 28 -16.31 48.33 -18.33
C GLU A 28 -17.05 47.03 -18.68
N THR A 29 -16.69 46.40 -19.81
CA THR A 29 -17.23 45.09 -20.22
C THR A 29 -16.96 44.00 -19.18
N ALA A 30 -15.75 43.94 -18.58
CA ALA A 30 -15.44 42.96 -17.54
C ALA A 30 -16.12 43.28 -16.19
N ARG A 31 -16.44 44.56 -15.90
CA ARG A 31 -17.24 44.92 -14.73
C ARG A 31 -18.68 44.45 -14.87
N GLU A 32 -19.27 44.60 -16.06
CA GLU A 32 -20.62 44.12 -16.36
C GLU A 32 -20.71 42.60 -16.36
N ILE A 33 -19.73 41.90 -16.96
CA ILE A 33 -19.65 40.43 -16.92
C ILE A 33 -19.49 39.92 -15.50
N ARG A 34 -18.63 40.54 -14.66
CA ARG A 34 -18.50 40.17 -13.24
C ARG A 34 -19.80 40.39 -12.46
N ALA A 35 -20.55 41.45 -12.74
CA ALA A 35 -21.84 41.71 -12.11
C ALA A 35 -22.90 40.66 -12.50
N ILE A 36 -22.88 40.20 -13.76
CA ILE A 36 -23.78 39.13 -14.25
C ILE A 36 -23.39 37.77 -13.67
N VAL A 37 -22.09 37.43 -13.66
CA VAL A 37 -21.57 36.18 -13.06
C VAL A 37 -21.84 36.15 -11.55
N ALA A 38 -21.70 37.27 -10.85
CA ALA A 38 -22.04 37.37 -9.43
C ALA A 38 -23.54 37.22 -9.14
N LYS A 39 -24.43 37.61 -10.07
CA LYS A 39 -25.88 37.32 -9.97
C LYS A 39 -26.19 35.84 -10.20
N LEU A 40 -25.43 35.16 -11.05
CA LEU A 40 -25.65 33.77 -11.44
C LEU A 40 -24.93 32.75 -10.54
N SER A 41 -23.90 33.16 -9.78
CA SER A 41 -23.06 32.27 -8.96
C SER A 41 -23.79 31.58 -7.80
N HIS A 42 -25.02 31.96 -7.49
CA HIS A 42 -25.85 31.38 -6.44
C HIS A 42 -26.99 30.50 -6.97
N VAL A 43 -27.11 30.33 -8.29
CA VAL A 43 -28.22 29.60 -8.92
C VAL A 43 -27.67 28.42 -9.72
N GLY A 44 -28.07 27.19 -9.37
CA GLY A 44 -27.66 25.98 -10.10
C GLY A 44 -28.11 25.98 -11.56
N GLY A 45 -27.61 25.03 -12.37
CA GLY A 45 -27.75 25.04 -13.84
C GLY A 45 -29.18 25.20 -14.40
N ALA A 46 -30.21 24.68 -13.72
CA ALA A 46 -31.60 24.87 -14.13
C ALA A 46 -32.15 26.29 -13.82
N GLY A 47 -31.60 26.97 -12.81
CA GLY A 47 -31.99 28.33 -12.43
C GLY A 47 -31.37 29.42 -13.33
N ILE A 48 -30.28 29.10 -14.04
CA ILE A 48 -29.68 29.99 -15.04
C ILE A 48 -30.64 30.20 -16.21
N ILE A 49 -31.31 29.15 -16.67
CA ILE A 49 -32.28 29.22 -17.79
C ILE A 49 -33.48 30.09 -17.41
N ALA A 50 -34.02 29.91 -16.20
CA ALA A 50 -35.13 30.72 -15.70
C ALA A 50 -34.75 32.19 -15.48
N ALA A 51 -33.50 32.47 -15.07
CA ALA A 51 -33.00 33.84 -14.91
C ALA A 51 -32.79 34.53 -16.25
N LEU A 52 -32.27 33.83 -17.26
CA LEU A 52 -32.17 34.33 -18.63
C LEU A 52 -33.56 34.61 -19.20
N ASP A 53 -34.56 33.79 -18.89
CA ASP A 53 -35.93 33.98 -19.37
C ASP A 53 -36.67 35.20 -18.81
N GLN A 54 -36.17 35.78 -17.72
CA GLN A 54 -36.70 37.01 -17.12
C GLN A 54 -35.95 38.27 -17.56
N MET A 55 -34.87 38.13 -18.35
CA MET A 55 -34.11 39.26 -18.89
C MET A 55 -34.76 39.80 -20.14
N SER A 56 -34.65 41.12 -20.32
CA SER A 56 -35.08 41.80 -21.55
C SER A 56 -34.25 41.33 -22.76
N ASP A 57 -34.84 41.40 -23.96
CA ASP A 57 -34.15 41.00 -25.19
C ASP A 57 -32.85 41.79 -25.41
N GLU A 58 -32.81 43.05 -24.96
CA GLU A 58 -31.65 43.93 -25.02
C GLU A 58 -30.51 43.46 -24.09
N GLU A 59 -30.83 42.91 -22.92
CA GLU A 59 -29.86 42.31 -22.00
C GLU A 59 -29.35 40.95 -22.52
N ARG A 60 -30.24 40.12 -23.10
CA ARG A 60 -29.84 38.84 -23.70
C ARG A 60 -28.92 39.04 -24.90
N GLN A 61 -29.19 40.06 -25.71
CA GLN A 61 -28.37 40.39 -26.88
C GLN A 61 -26.98 40.88 -26.47
N LYS A 62 -26.87 41.73 -25.43
CA LYS A 62 -25.57 42.13 -24.86
C LYS A 62 -24.78 40.94 -24.28
N ILE A 63 -25.46 39.99 -23.65
CA ILE A 63 -24.84 38.75 -23.18
C ILE A 63 -24.34 37.92 -24.37
N ALA A 64 -25.14 37.75 -25.42
CA ALA A 64 -24.75 37.02 -26.61
C ALA A 64 -23.54 37.66 -27.31
N GLU A 65 -23.53 38.98 -27.47
CA GLU A 65 -22.43 39.75 -28.06
C GLU A 65 -21.15 39.71 -27.19
N ALA A 66 -21.28 39.60 -25.86
CA ALA A 66 -20.14 39.41 -24.95
C ALA A 66 -19.60 37.97 -24.94
N PHE A 67 -20.46 36.98 -25.17
CA PHE A 67 -20.10 35.56 -25.19
C PHE A 67 -19.65 35.07 -26.56
N GLU A 68 -20.01 35.72 -27.67
CA GLU A 68 -19.59 35.31 -29.02
C GLU A 68 -18.05 35.29 -29.18
N PRO A 69 -17.29 36.30 -28.71
CA PRO A 69 -15.83 36.27 -28.73
C PRO A 69 -15.27 35.18 -27.80
N LEU A 70 -15.93 34.92 -26.67
CA LEU A 70 -15.52 33.92 -25.68
C LEU A 70 -15.79 32.49 -26.17
N HIS A 71 -16.91 32.27 -26.85
CA HIS A 71 -17.30 31.01 -27.48
C HIS A 71 -16.42 30.73 -28.69
N ALA A 72 -16.14 31.75 -29.52
CA ALA A 72 -15.20 31.62 -30.63
C ALA A 72 -13.75 31.46 -30.13
N PHE A 73 -13.38 32.01 -28.97
CA PHE A 73 -12.09 31.73 -28.31
C PHE A 73 -12.06 30.31 -27.74
N ALA A 74 -13.13 29.85 -27.09
CA ALA A 74 -13.25 28.50 -26.53
C ALA A 74 -13.28 27.42 -27.63
N GLU A 75 -14.02 27.62 -28.72
CA GLU A 75 -14.00 26.72 -29.89
C GLU A 75 -12.63 26.69 -30.55
N ARG A 76 -11.97 27.84 -30.72
CA ARG A 76 -10.61 27.88 -31.29
C ARG A 76 -9.57 27.28 -30.34
N ALA A 77 -9.72 27.46 -29.03
CA ALA A 77 -8.88 26.81 -28.03
C ALA A 77 -9.11 25.29 -27.99
N PHE A 78 -10.35 24.84 -28.19
CA PHE A 78 -10.69 23.42 -28.37
C PHE A 78 -10.13 22.84 -29.68
N HIS A 79 -10.19 23.59 -30.79
CA HIS A 79 -9.60 23.15 -32.05
C HIS A 79 -8.08 23.16 -32.03
N LEU A 80 -7.45 24.13 -31.34
CA LEU A 80 -6.01 24.13 -31.07
C LEU A 80 -5.62 22.98 -30.15
N SER A 81 -6.40 22.65 -29.12
CA SER A 81 -6.14 21.50 -28.24
C SER A 81 -6.36 20.14 -28.90
N MET A 82 -7.01 20.11 -30.07
CA MET A 82 -7.25 18.92 -30.89
C MET A 82 -6.37 18.86 -32.15
N ASP A 83 -5.58 19.89 -32.46
CA ASP A 83 -4.61 19.86 -33.55
C ASP A 83 -3.46 18.92 -33.15
N GLU A 84 -3.29 17.80 -33.85
CA GLU A 84 -2.24 16.81 -33.58
C GLU A 84 -0.84 17.43 -33.48
N LYS A 85 -0.56 18.53 -34.22
CA LYS A 85 0.73 19.21 -34.13
C LYS A 85 0.84 20.08 -32.89
N PHE A 86 -0.25 20.70 -32.43
CA PHE A 86 -0.28 21.42 -31.17
C PHE A 86 -0.27 20.45 -29.98
N ILE A 87 -0.99 19.32 -30.02
CA ILE A 87 -0.90 18.25 -29.02
C ILE A 87 0.53 17.69 -29.00
N ALA A 88 1.15 17.42 -30.15
CA ALA A 88 2.53 16.93 -30.19
C ALA A 88 3.53 17.97 -29.68
N SER A 89 3.35 19.26 -30.03
CA SER A 89 4.16 20.39 -29.56
C SER A 89 3.96 20.64 -28.07
N ALA A 90 2.73 20.60 -27.57
CA ALA A 90 2.39 20.73 -26.16
C ALA A 90 2.86 19.50 -25.38
N ALA A 91 2.79 18.28 -25.91
CA ALA A 91 3.35 17.09 -25.27
C ALA A 91 4.89 17.11 -25.22
N THR A 92 5.55 17.84 -26.14
CA THR A 92 7.01 18.06 -26.09
C THR A 92 7.41 19.27 -25.24
N GLN A 93 6.64 20.37 -25.21
CA GLN A 93 6.88 21.56 -24.37
C GLN A 93 6.40 21.39 -22.93
N TYR A 94 5.24 20.78 -22.74
CA TYR A 94 4.70 20.22 -21.50
C TYR A 94 4.95 18.70 -21.48
N LYS A 95 6.22 18.29 -21.51
CA LYS A 95 6.61 17.27 -20.52
C LYS A 95 6.70 18.05 -19.22
N PRO A 96 5.68 18.07 -18.36
CA PRO A 96 5.89 18.70 -17.09
C PRO A 96 7.05 17.94 -16.43
N GLN A 97 8.16 18.63 -16.24
CA GLN A 97 9.15 18.25 -15.25
C GLN A 97 8.49 18.49 -13.90
N PHE A 98 7.44 17.73 -13.57
CA PHE A 98 6.96 17.68 -12.21
C PHE A 98 8.04 16.90 -11.43
N PRO A 99 8.76 17.52 -10.48
CA PRO A 99 9.77 16.84 -9.67
C PRO A 99 9.16 15.82 -8.69
N TYR A 100 7.91 15.40 -8.91
CA TYR A 100 7.10 14.59 -7.99
C TYR A 100 6.75 13.21 -8.55
N LYS A 101 7.11 12.92 -9.81
CA LYS A 101 6.93 11.60 -10.40
C LYS A 101 8.11 10.73 -10.01
N ILE A 102 7.87 9.81 -9.09
CA ILE A 102 8.86 8.83 -8.66
C ILE A 102 8.36 7.45 -9.08
N SER A 103 9.13 6.75 -9.90
CA SER A 103 9.05 5.31 -10.08
C SER A 103 10.10 4.62 -9.20
N LEU A 104 9.97 3.31 -8.99
CA LEU A 104 10.96 2.55 -8.22
C LEU A 104 12.40 2.71 -8.77
N GLY A 105 12.55 2.99 -10.07
CA GLY A 105 13.85 3.25 -10.71
C GLY A 105 14.45 4.63 -10.38
N ASP A 106 13.62 5.62 -10.05
CA ASP A 106 14.03 7.00 -9.77
C ASP A 106 14.47 7.21 -8.30
N VAL A 107 14.28 6.18 -7.47
CA VAL A 107 14.54 6.20 -6.01
C VAL A 107 16.02 5.97 -5.66
N ILE A 108 16.84 5.53 -6.63
CA ILE A 108 18.18 5.02 -6.38
C ILE A 108 19.19 5.88 -7.14
N GLU A 109 19.72 6.92 -6.50
CA GLU A 109 21.08 7.36 -6.83
C GLU A 109 22.04 6.22 -6.47
N ASP A 110 23.23 6.15 -7.11
CA ASP A 110 24.28 5.13 -6.92
C ASP A 110 24.69 4.86 -5.44
N SER A 111 24.16 5.62 -4.48
CA SER A 111 24.31 5.49 -3.03
C SER A 111 23.28 4.56 -2.33
N GLY A 112 22.22 4.11 -3.02
CA GLY A 112 21.22 3.21 -2.42
C GLY A 112 20.29 3.86 -1.37
N ARG A 113 20.16 5.19 -1.37
CA ARG A 113 19.31 5.95 -0.45
C ARG A 113 18.33 6.86 -1.21
N LEU A 114 17.09 6.93 -0.73
CA LEU A 114 16.09 7.91 -1.18
C LEU A 114 16.63 9.34 -1.00
N PRO A 115 16.58 10.20 -2.04
CA PRO A 115 16.94 11.61 -1.91
C PRO A 115 15.90 12.33 -1.04
N HIS A 116 16.19 12.41 0.25
CA HIS A 116 15.68 13.39 1.23
C HIS A 116 14.27 13.32 1.85
N LYS A 117 13.43 12.28 1.69
CA LYS A 117 12.23 12.11 2.55
C LYS A 117 11.92 10.65 2.88
N ALA A 118 11.71 10.35 4.17
CA ALA A 118 11.12 9.09 4.59
C ALA A 118 9.59 9.19 4.49
N LEU A 119 8.96 8.23 3.82
CA LEU A 119 7.57 8.25 3.40
C LEU A 119 6.77 7.14 4.07
N THR A 120 5.54 7.46 4.44
CA THR A 120 4.48 6.54 4.86
C THR A 120 3.44 6.39 3.75
N TYR A 121 2.44 5.52 3.94
CA TYR A 121 1.34 5.39 2.98
C TYR A 121 0.54 6.68 2.81
N ASP A 122 0.43 7.50 3.85
CA ASP A 122 -0.31 8.75 3.83
C ASP A 122 0.44 9.86 3.05
N ASP A 123 1.75 9.70 2.86
CA ASP A 123 2.62 10.61 2.11
C ASP A 123 2.65 10.33 0.60
N ILE A 124 1.91 9.33 0.10
CA ILE A 124 1.84 9.03 -1.34
C ILE A 124 0.40 8.88 -1.87
N SER A 125 0.23 9.16 -3.17
CA SER A 125 -0.96 8.84 -3.98
C SER A 125 -0.54 8.11 -5.24
N LEU A 126 -1.31 7.11 -5.61
CA LEU A 126 -1.10 6.40 -6.87
C LEU A 126 -1.50 7.27 -8.07
N GLU A 127 -0.73 7.18 -9.15
CA GLU A 127 -1.03 7.84 -10.42
C GLU A 127 -1.78 6.88 -11.35
N SER A 128 -2.93 7.29 -11.85
CA SER A 128 -3.71 6.48 -12.80
C SER A 128 -3.00 6.38 -14.15
N ALA A 129 -3.25 5.30 -14.88
CA ALA A 129 -2.98 5.24 -16.31
C ALA A 129 -3.88 6.23 -17.06
N ASP A 130 -3.45 6.65 -18.26
CA ASP A 130 -4.22 7.57 -19.12
C ASP A 130 -5.57 6.97 -19.57
N HIS A 131 -5.62 5.64 -19.70
CA HIS A 131 -6.80 4.89 -20.06
C HIS A 131 -6.77 3.52 -19.39
N SER A 132 -7.96 2.96 -19.12
CA SER A 132 -8.12 1.61 -18.60
C SER A 132 -9.07 0.79 -19.44
N MET A 133 -8.64 -0.42 -19.79
CA MET A 133 -9.44 -1.43 -20.49
C MET A 133 -9.84 -2.57 -19.56
N GLN A 134 -9.47 -2.49 -18.27
CA GLN A 134 -9.70 -3.55 -17.31
C GLN A 134 -11.10 -3.43 -16.71
N GLU A 135 -11.84 -4.54 -16.72
CA GLU A 135 -13.06 -4.68 -15.94
C GLU A 135 -12.76 -5.47 -14.67
N THR A 136 -13.25 -4.99 -13.52
CA THR A 136 -13.01 -5.58 -12.19
C THR A 136 -13.22 -7.09 -12.15
N ARG A 137 -14.22 -7.62 -12.87
CA ARG A 137 -14.55 -9.06 -12.92
C ARG A 137 -13.47 -9.95 -13.51
N PHE A 138 -12.56 -9.40 -14.33
CA PHE A 138 -11.47 -10.15 -14.96
C PHE A 138 -10.13 -9.96 -14.24
N ILE A 139 -10.09 -9.10 -13.22
CA ILE A 139 -8.87 -8.77 -12.50
C ILE A 139 -8.54 -9.85 -11.46
N LYS A 140 -7.30 -10.34 -11.54
CA LYS A 140 -6.73 -11.29 -10.58
C LYS A 140 -5.97 -10.55 -9.49
N ALA A 141 -6.63 -10.37 -8.35
CA ALA A 141 -6.09 -9.73 -7.15
C ALA A 141 -5.18 -10.67 -6.33
N GLU A 142 -4.30 -11.41 -7.00
CA GLU A 142 -3.38 -12.37 -6.38
C GLU A 142 -1.97 -11.77 -6.28
N ALA A 143 -1.37 -11.87 -5.09
CA ALA A 143 0.04 -11.61 -4.87
C ALA A 143 0.90 -12.81 -5.31
N GLU A 144 2.21 -12.68 -5.17
CA GLU A 144 3.18 -13.76 -5.39
C GLU A 144 4.04 -13.94 -4.13
N ILE A 145 3.74 -14.95 -3.32
CA ILE A 145 4.37 -15.14 -1.99
C ILE A 145 5.87 -15.45 -2.11
N VAL A 146 6.22 -16.27 -3.10
CA VAL A 146 7.57 -16.55 -3.58
C VAL A 146 7.48 -16.68 -5.09
N LYS A 147 8.62 -16.59 -5.79
CA LYS A 147 8.68 -16.62 -7.26
C LYS A 147 7.81 -17.73 -7.87
N GLY A 148 6.81 -17.34 -8.65
CA GLY A 148 5.89 -18.24 -9.37
C GLY A 148 4.78 -18.89 -8.53
N VAL A 149 4.65 -18.54 -7.24
CA VAL A 149 3.59 -19.08 -6.36
C VAL A 149 2.60 -17.96 -6.03
N LYS A 150 1.43 -18.01 -6.67
CA LYS A 150 0.34 -17.05 -6.44
C LYS A 150 -0.26 -17.24 -5.04
N SER A 151 -0.67 -16.14 -4.41
CA SER A 151 -1.24 -16.15 -3.07
C SER A 151 -2.26 -15.04 -2.84
N PHE A 152 -3.16 -15.25 -1.88
CA PHE A 152 -4.00 -14.19 -1.34
C PHE A 152 -3.13 -13.04 -0.76
N PRO A 153 -3.36 -11.77 -1.13
CA PRO A 153 -2.42 -10.67 -0.88
C PRO A 153 -2.45 -10.09 0.54
N ILE A 154 -3.20 -10.70 1.46
CA ILE A 154 -3.34 -10.24 2.85
C ILE A 154 -2.96 -11.40 3.76
N ILE A 155 -1.86 -11.21 4.49
CA ILE A 155 -1.27 -12.21 5.37
C ILE A 155 -1.60 -11.81 6.81
N PRO A 156 -2.20 -12.69 7.63
CA PRO A 156 -2.36 -12.38 9.04
C PRO A 156 -1.00 -12.29 9.73
N ALA A 157 -0.86 -11.32 10.63
CA ALA A 157 0.32 -11.26 11.48
C ALA A 157 0.45 -12.55 12.29
N ASN A 158 1.65 -13.11 12.32
CA ASN A 158 2.00 -14.35 13.00
C ASN A 158 2.13 -14.15 14.52
N MET A 159 1.03 -13.69 15.11
CA MET A 159 0.90 -13.31 16.51
C MET A 159 -0.16 -14.17 17.20
N GLN A 160 0.04 -14.49 18.47
CA GLN A 160 -0.91 -15.25 19.30
C GLN A 160 -2.24 -14.51 19.46
N ALA A 161 -2.21 -13.18 19.43
CA ALA A 161 -3.41 -12.34 19.51
C ALA A 161 -4.16 -12.20 18.16
N VAL A 162 -3.70 -12.88 17.11
CA VAL A 162 -4.24 -12.75 15.74
C VAL A 162 -4.54 -14.11 15.10
N LEU A 163 -3.55 -15.00 15.04
CA LEU A 163 -3.58 -16.16 14.17
C LEU A 163 -3.90 -17.45 14.95
N GLU A 164 -5.17 -17.81 14.94
CA GLU A 164 -5.70 -19.05 15.54
C GLU A 164 -6.18 -20.04 14.45
N PRO A 165 -6.43 -21.33 14.75
CA PRO A 165 -6.76 -22.36 13.76
C PRO A 165 -7.87 -21.98 12.76
N ALA A 166 -8.92 -21.31 13.22
CA ALA A 166 -10.05 -20.91 12.37
C ALA A 166 -9.62 -19.90 11.29
N LEU A 167 -8.85 -18.87 11.67
CA LEU A 167 -8.32 -17.89 10.73
C LEU A 167 -7.27 -18.54 9.81
N LEU A 168 -6.40 -19.39 10.35
CA LEU A 168 -5.40 -20.12 9.56
C LEU A 168 -6.06 -20.91 8.43
N LYS A 169 -7.07 -21.72 8.76
CA LYS A 169 -7.83 -22.52 7.79
C LYS A 169 -8.49 -21.64 6.73
N LYS A 170 -9.10 -20.52 7.14
CA LYS A 170 -9.73 -19.59 6.22
C LYS A 170 -8.74 -18.99 5.21
N ILE A 171 -7.55 -18.59 5.67
CA ILE A 171 -6.51 -18.04 4.80
C ILE A 171 -6.02 -19.10 3.79
N VAL A 172 -5.82 -20.34 4.23
CA VAL A 172 -5.42 -21.45 3.34
C VAL A 172 -6.49 -21.73 2.29
N GLN A 173 -7.78 -21.74 2.69
CA GLN A 173 -8.92 -21.92 1.77
C GLN A 173 -9.00 -20.84 0.68
N LEU A 174 -8.50 -19.63 0.94
CA LEU A 174 -8.43 -18.53 -0.02
C LEU A 174 -7.18 -18.59 -0.90
N GLY A 175 -6.33 -19.62 -0.76
CA GLY A 175 -5.04 -19.71 -1.45
C GLY A 175 -3.94 -18.85 -0.82
N GLY A 176 -4.15 -18.37 0.41
CA GLY A 176 -3.14 -17.66 1.19
C GLY A 176 -2.03 -18.57 1.72
N TYR A 177 -0.90 -17.96 2.05
CA TYR A 177 0.25 -18.64 2.67
C TYR A 177 0.53 -18.00 4.03
N PRO A 178 -0.15 -18.45 5.11
CA PRO A 178 0.05 -17.91 6.44
C PRO A 178 1.47 -18.22 6.95
N ILE A 179 1.94 -17.40 7.89
CA ILE A 179 3.15 -17.68 8.67
C ILE A 179 2.68 -18.09 10.06
N VAL A 180 2.80 -19.36 10.40
CA VAL A 180 2.37 -19.91 11.69
C VAL A 180 3.33 -19.47 12.78
N HIS A 181 2.82 -18.95 13.89
CA HIS A 181 3.64 -18.58 15.03
C HIS A 181 4.12 -19.81 15.82
N ARG A 182 5.22 -19.66 16.56
CA ARG A 182 5.90 -20.76 17.27
C ARG A 182 5.75 -20.68 18.80
N TYR A 183 4.55 -20.34 19.23
CA TYR A 183 4.27 -19.99 20.64
C TYR A 183 3.15 -20.87 21.19
N ASP A 184 3.05 -20.93 22.52
CA ASP A 184 2.12 -21.80 23.26
C ASP A 184 2.11 -23.23 22.70
N GLN A 185 0.94 -23.70 22.28
CA GLN A 185 0.69 -25.04 21.74
C GLN A 185 1.42 -25.34 20.43
N TRP A 186 2.01 -24.36 19.76
CA TRP A 186 2.74 -24.52 18.49
C TRP A 186 4.25 -24.28 18.61
N ASP A 187 4.77 -24.16 19.83
CA ASP A 187 6.21 -24.21 20.06
C ASP A 187 6.66 -25.68 20.03
N TYR A 188 7.40 -26.09 19.00
CA TYR A 188 7.85 -27.48 18.83
C TYR A 188 8.68 -28.00 20.02
N ALA A 189 9.27 -27.10 20.80
CA ALA A 189 10.09 -27.43 21.96
C ALA A 189 9.26 -27.68 23.24
N GLN A 190 7.96 -27.34 23.25
CA GLN A 190 7.07 -27.56 24.39
C GLN A 190 6.46 -28.97 24.36
N PRO A 191 6.08 -29.54 25.52
CA PRO A 191 5.37 -30.81 25.60
C PRO A 191 4.14 -30.84 24.69
N GLY A 192 4.07 -31.81 23.77
CA GLY A 192 2.99 -31.94 22.78
C GLY A 192 3.00 -30.91 21.64
N GLY A 193 3.86 -29.89 21.70
CA GLY A 193 3.89 -28.81 20.73
C GLY A 193 4.28 -29.27 19.33
N LEU A 194 5.23 -30.21 19.22
CA LEU A 194 5.59 -30.79 17.93
C LEU A 194 4.40 -31.53 17.29
N ASP A 195 3.67 -32.36 18.05
CA ASP A 195 2.52 -33.10 17.52
C ASP A 195 1.41 -32.16 17.05
N ASN A 196 1.17 -31.08 17.78
CA ASN A 196 0.23 -30.03 17.39
C ASN A 196 0.66 -29.35 16.09
N VAL A 197 1.95 -29.02 15.91
CA VAL A 197 2.45 -28.42 14.67
C VAL A 197 2.36 -29.41 13.52
N LEU A 198 2.68 -30.69 13.73
CA LEU A 198 2.56 -31.72 12.69
C LEU A 198 1.10 -31.88 12.24
N HIS A 199 0.16 -31.90 13.18
CA HIS A 199 -1.27 -31.90 12.86
C HIS A 199 -1.67 -30.66 12.05
N LEU A 200 -1.21 -29.47 12.47
CA LEU A 200 -1.47 -28.22 11.78
C LEU A 200 -0.93 -28.23 10.33
N VAL A 201 0.31 -28.68 10.15
CA VAL A 201 0.96 -28.78 8.83
C VAL A 201 0.19 -29.72 7.92
N GLU A 202 -0.17 -30.90 8.43
CA GLU A 202 -0.81 -31.95 7.63
C GLU A 202 -2.29 -31.68 7.34
N GLN A 203 -3.04 -31.12 8.30
CA GLN A 203 -4.51 -31.07 8.26
C GLN A 203 -5.09 -29.67 8.04
N VAL A 204 -4.27 -28.62 8.17
CA VAL A 204 -4.75 -27.22 8.07
C VAL A 204 -3.97 -26.40 7.06
N ILE A 205 -2.64 -26.50 7.06
CA ILE A 205 -1.75 -25.79 6.13
C ILE A 205 -1.73 -26.49 4.78
N GLU A 206 -1.71 -27.83 4.76
CA GLU A 206 -1.83 -28.66 3.54
C GLU A 206 -0.91 -28.19 2.40
N GLY A 207 0.39 -27.98 2.70
CA GLY A 207 1.36 -27.50 1.70
C GLY A 207 1.33 -25.99 1.42
N ARG A 208 0.57 -25.20 2.18
CA ARG A 208 0.43 -23.74 2.01
C ARG A 208 0.74 -22.99 3.29
N GLY A 209 2.00 -22.58 3.47
CA GLY A 209 2.38 -21.67 4.54
C GLY A 209 3.74 -21.95 5.16
N PHE A 210 4.21 -21.01 5.96
CA PHE A 210 5.51 -21.10 6.61
C PHE A 210 5.37 -21.41 8.09
N TYR A 211 6.34 -22.12 8.66
CA TYR A 211 6.48 -22.21 10.12
C TYR A 211 7.52 -21.19 10.60
N HIS A 212 7.14 -20.36 11.58
CA HIS A 212 8.06 -19.40 12.19
C HIS A 212 9.15 -20.14 12.98
N ILE A 213 10.41 -19.83 12.69
CA ILE A 213 11.59 -20.32 13.42
C ILE A 213 12.26 -19.21 14.25
N GLY A 214 12.78 -19.58 15.43
CA GLY A 214 13.58 -18.69 16.25
C GLY A 214 15.05 -18.63 15.84
N GLY A 215 15.81 -17.74 16.49
CA GLY A 215 17.26 -17.71 16.37
C GLY A 215 17.94 -18.75 17.29
N MET A 216 19.01 -19.37 16.79
CA MET A 216 19.86 -20.33 17.49
C MET A 216 21.16 -19.66 17.92
N LYS A 217 21.51 -19.76 19.20
CA LYS A 217 22.73 -19.15 19.74
C LYS A 217 23.99 -19.86 19.25
N GLU A 218 25.13 -19.19 19.39
CA GLU A 218 26.41 -19.83 19.15
C GLU A 218 26.64 -21.01 20.11
N GLY A 219 27.10 -22.14 19.57
CA GLY A 219 27.33 -23.37 20.32
C GLY A 219 26.08 -24.19 20.64
N GLU A 220 24.88 -23.68 20.32
CA GLU A 220 23.64 -24.44 20.46
C GLU A 220 23.56 -25.56 19.41
N ASN A 221 23.11 -26.74 19.83
CA ASN A 221 22.98 -27.90 18.94
C ASN A 221 21.78 -27.71 18.00
N PRO A 222 21.94 -27.65 16.67
CA PRO A 222 20.84 -27.48 15.74
C PRO A 222 19.94 -28.73 15.64
N LYS A 223 20.41 -29.90 16.07
CA LYS A 223 19.74 -31.18 15.82
C LYS A 223 18.27 -31.23 16.24
N PRO A 224 17.85 -30.77 17.44
CA PRO A 224 16.43 -30.81 17.83
C PRO A 224 15.53 -29.99 16.90
N LEU A 225 16.01 -28.82 16.45
CA LEU A 225 15.29 -27.98 15.50
C LEU A 225 15.22 -28.65 14.12
N LEU A 226 16.35 -29.18 13.63
CA LEU A 226 16.41 -29.85 12.33
C LEU A 226 15.55 -31.11 12.32
N ASP A 227 15.60 -31.94 13.35
CA ASP A 227 14.77 -33.15 13.46
C ASP A 227 13.26 -32.80 13.48
N ALA A 228 12.88 -31.71 14.16
CA ALA A 228 11.49 -31.22 14.17
C ALA A 228 11.05 -30.73 12.78
N ILE A 229 11.86 -29.90 12.11
CA ILE A 229 11.57 -29.43 10.76
C ILE A 229 11.50 -30.60 9.77
N GLY A 230 12.37 -31.60 9.91
CA GLY A 230 12.36 -32.79 9.06
C GLY A 230 11.01 -33.52 9.13
N LYS A 231 10.45 -33.70 10.32
CA LYS A 231 9.10 -34.27 10.48
C LYS A 231 8.02 -33.38 9.86
N MET A 232 8.15 -32.05 9.95
CA MET A 232 7.21 -31.12 9.31
C MET A 232 7.31 -31.19 7.78
N VAL A 233 8.52 -31.34 7.23
CA VAL A 233 8.76 -31.56 5.79
C VAL A 233 8.09 -32.86 5.34
N ASP A 234 8.21 -33.94 6.12
CA ASP A 234 7.54 -35.22 5.82
C ASP A 234 6.01 -35.08 5.80
N LYS A 235 5.46 -34.07 6.50
CA LYS A 235 4.04 -33.71 6.50
C LYS A 235 3.65 -32.64 5.46
N GLY A 236 4.59 -32.21 4.62
CA GLY A 236 4.32 -31.26 3.54
C GLY A 236 4.47 -29.79 3.92
N LEU A 237 5.31 -29.44 4.90
CA LEU A 237 5.64 -28.04 5.19
C LEU A 237 6.19 -27.33 3.93
N PHE A 238 5.63 -26.17 3.58
CA PHE A 238 6.07 -25.41 2.40
C PHE A 238 7.36 -24.64 2.62
N GLY A 239 7.54 -24.07 3.81
CA GLY A 239 8.72 -23.27 4.13
C GLY A 239 8.88 -22.95 5.60
N VAL A 240 10.02 -22.36 5.95
CA VAL A 240 10.27 -21.77 7.27
C VAL A 240 10.40 -20.26 7.15
N PHE A 241 10.04 -19.55 8.21
CA PHE A 241 10.15 -18.09 8.28
C PHE A 241 10.97 -17.67 9.50
N LEU A 242 12.15 -17.09 9.28
CA LEU A 242 12.89 -16.41 10.35
C LEU A 242 12.22 -15.07 10.63
N ASP A 243 11.50 -14.95 11.74
CA ASP A 243 10.84 -13.71 12.14
C ASP A 243 11.39 -13.18 13.46
N THR A 244 12.25 -12.18 13.38
CA THR A 244 12.86 -11.52 14.53
C THR A 244 12.84 -10.02 14.35
N ALA A 245 12.88 -9.25 15.44
CA ALA A 245 12.87 -7.78 15.35
C ALA A 245 14.02 -7.21 14.49
N ASN A 246 15.15 -7.93 14.41
CA ASN A 246 16.28 -7.62 13.54
C ASN A 246 16.69 -8.88 12.75
N GLY A 247 16.12 -9.07 11.56
CA GLY A 247 16.29 -10.28 10.74
C GLY A 247 17.71 -10.60 10.29
N THR A 248 18.62 -9.62 10.33
CA THR A 248 20.03 -9.79 9.94
C THR A 248 20.97 -10.02 11.11
N ASN A 249 20.45 -10.34 12.29
CA ASN A 249 21.29 -10.68 13.43
C ASN A 249 21.98 -12.05 13.21
N ASN A 250 23.19 -12.21 13.76
CA ASN A 250 24.00 -13.43 13.59
C ASN A 250 23.30 -14.71 14.10
N VAL A 251 22.42 -14.59 15.08
CA VAL A 251 21.69 -15.71 15.68
C VAL A 251 20.66 -16.26 14.68
N GLY A 252 19.91 -15.38 14.02
CA GLY A 252 18.94 -15.72 12.99
C GLY A 252 19.59 -16.23 11.71
N ILE A 253 20.62 -15.54 11.21
CA ILE A 253 21.36 -15.97 10.01
C ILE A 253 21.98 -17.37 10.21
N ARG A 254 22.51 -17.65 11.39
CA ARG A 254 23.05 -18.98 11.73
C ARG A 254 21.98 -20.06 11.66
N THR A 255 20.79 -19.81 12.21
CA THR A 255 19.66 -20.75 12.09
C THR A 255 19.28 -20.98 10.63
N LEU A 256 19.10 -19.91 9.87
CA LEU A 256 18.66 -19.99 8.48
C LEU A 256 19.65 -20.82 7.64
N ARG A 257 20.96 -20.57 7.80
CA ARG A 257 22.03 -21.36 7.16
C ARG A 257 22.00 -22.83 7.54
N ALA A 258 21.78 -23.16 8.82
CA ALA A 258 21.73 -24.54 9.29
C ALA A 258 20.56 -25.31 8.64
N ILE A 259 19.37 -24.71 8.61
CA ILE A 259 18.18 -25.29 7.98
C ILE A 259 18.38 -25.39 6.47
N ARG A 260 18.92 -24.36 5.82
CA ARG A 260 19.17 -24.37 4.37
C ARG A 260 20.16 -25.46 3.97
N LYS A 261 21.20 -25.67 4.77
CA LYS A 261 22.18 -26.74 4.55
C LYS A 261 21.55 -28.13 4.60
N GLU A 262 20.60 -28.35 5.51
CA GLU A 262 19.97 -29.66 5.70
C GLU A 262 18.87 -29.94 4.67
N PHE A 263 18.04 -28.95 4.36
CA PHE A 263 16.81 -29.15 3.58
C PHE A 263 16.89 -28.67 2.12
N GLY A 264 17.80 -27.75 1.79
CA GLY A 264 17.97 -27.22 0.43
C GLY A 264 16.63 -26.84 -0.22
N ASP A 265 16.41 -27.30 -1.45
CA ASP A 265 15.22 -26.94 -2.25
C ASP A 265 13.91 -27.60 -1.77
N LYS A 266 13.94 -28.43 -0.71
CA LYS A 266 12.72 -29.02 -0.14
C LYS A 266 11.83 -27.99 0.56
N LEU A 267 12.39 -26.83 0.91
CA LEU A 267 11.69 -25.77 1.64
C LEU A 267 11.85 -24.43 0.92
N LYS A 268 10.90 -23.53 1.18
CA LYS A 268 11.05 -22.10 0.95
C LYS A 268 11.53 -21.39 2.21
N TYR A 269 12.29 -20.32 2.01
CA TYR A 269 12.97 -19.59 3.08
C TYR A 269 12.47 -18.16 3.15
N GLY A 270 11.67 -17.87 4.18
CA GLY A 270 11.27 -16.51 4.52
C GLY A 270 12.18 -15.92 5.60
N ALA A 271 12.47 -14.62 5.54
CA ALA A 271 13.25 -13.95 6.57
C ALA A 271 12.86 -12.48 6.79
N GLY A 272 12.95 -12.04 8.04
CA GLY A 272 12.68 -10.67 8.46
C GLY A 272 12.79 -10.49 9.98
N ASN A 273 12.49 -9.31 10.50
CA ASN A 273 12.13 -8.08 9.80
C ASN A 273 13.36 -7.22 9.51
N ILE A 274 13.31 -6.50 8.39
CA ILE A 274 14.36 -5.57 7.99
C ILE A 274 13.74 -4.26 7.48
N HIS A 275 14.53 -3.19 7.40
CA HIS A 275 14.04 -1.89 6.93
C HIS A 275 15.02 -1.10 6.05
N THR A 276 16.10 -1.75 5.59
CA THR A 276 17.14 -1.12 4.77
C THR A 276 17.54 -1.98 3.58
N PHE A 277 18.03 -1.32 2.52
CA PHE A 277 18.58 -1.98 1.33
C PHE A 277 19.73 -2.96 1.67
N GLY A 278 20.65 -2.55 2.55
CA GLY A 278 21.81 -3.38 2.93
C GLY A 278 21.40 -4.66 3.67
N GLN A 279 20.40 -4.58 4.55
CA GLN A 279 19.86 -5.77 5.21
C GLN A 279 19.17 -6.71 4.22
N ALA A 280 18.47 -6.16 3.23
CA ALA A 280 17.81 -6.95 2.20
C ALA A 280 18.84 -7.72 1.37
N LYS A 281 19.95 -7.08 0.98
CA LYS A 281 21.08 -7.76 0.31
C LYS A 281 21.60 -8.95 1.11
N VAL A 282 21.81 -8.79 2.42
CA VAL A 282 22.24 -9.90 3.28
C VAL A 282 21.25 -11.06 3.20
N LEU A 283 19.94 -10.81 3.36
CA LEU A 283 18.95 -11.88 3.31
C LEU A 283 18.84 -12.55 1.93
N VAL A 284 19.00 -11.79 0.85
CA VAL A 284 19.07 -12.32 -0.52
C VAL A 284 20.29 -13.25 -0.68
N GLU A 285 21.47 -12.83 -0.22
CA GLU A 285 22.71 -13.64 -0.26
C GLU A 285 22.59 -14.91 0.60
N GLU A 286 21.83 -14.84 1.69
CA GLU A 286 21.47 -15.99 2.52
C GLU A 286 20.39 -16.89 1.92
N GLY A 287 19.91 -16.59 0.72
CA GLY A 287 18.99 -17.44 -0.04
C GLY A 287 17.53 -17.34 0.43
N ALA A 288 17.10 -16.19 0.95
CA ALA A 288 15.68 -15.97 1.20
C ALA A 288 14.88 -15.94 -0.11
N ASP A 289 13.77 -16.67 -0.18
CA ASP A 289 12.77 -16.61 -1.26
C ASP A 289 11.79 -15.44 -1.07
N VAL A 290 11.56 -15.04 0.19
CA VAL A 290 10.68 -13.94 0.56
C VAL A 290 11.20 -13.19 1.78
N ILE A 291 11.08 -11.86 1.75
CA ILE A 291 11.56 -10.96 2.81
C ILE A 291 10.38 -10.23 3.45
N LYS A 292 10.35 -10.17 4.78
CA LYS A 292 9.40 -9.34 5.53
C LYS A 292 10.00 -7.97 5.84
N ALA A 293 9.42 -6.93 5.24
CA ALA A 293 9.90 -5.55 5.28
C ALA A 293 9.06 -4.71 6.24
N GLY A 294 9.67 -4.20 7.30
CA GLY A 294 9.02 -3.32 8.28
C GLY A 294 9.60 -3.45 9.68
N VAL A 295 10.16 -2.37 10.23
CA VAL A 295 10.58 -2.32 11.64
C VAL A 295 9.96 -1.07 12.27
N GLY A 296 9.16 -1.28 13.31
CA GLY A 296 8.53 -0.20 14.06
C GLY A 296 7.20 0.34 13.51
N GLY A 297 6.65 -0.25 12.44
CA GLY A 297 5.37 0.19 11.85
C GLY A 297 4.12 -0.52 12.36
N GLY A 298 4.25 -1.52 13.24
CA GLY A 298 3.11 -2.24 13.81
C GLY A 298 2.30 -1.35 14.76
N SER A 299 0.98 -1.48 14.77
CA SER A 299 0.09 -0.64 15.62
C SER A 299 0.31 -0.82 17.13
N MET A 300 0.86 -1.98 17.54
CA MET A 300 1.24 -2.27 18.93
C MET A 300 2.76 -2.33 19.13
N CYS A 301 3.54 -1.85 18.16
CA CYS A 301 4.99 -1.86 18.23
C CYS A 301 5.49 -0.55 18.86
N SER A 302 6.36 -0.64 19.85
CA SER A 302 7.04 0.50 20.45
C SER A 302 8.55 0.53 20.17
N THR A 303 9.07 -0.33 19.29
CA THR A 303 10.50 -0.40 18.94
C THR A 303 11.11 0.99 18.65
N PRO A 304 10.50 1.88 17.83
CA PRO A 304 11.10 3.21 17.58
C PRO A 304 11.12 4.09 18.83
N LEU A 305 10.09 4.00 19.68
CA LEU A 305 10.02 4.76 20.93
C LEU A 305 11.05 4.27 21.95
N GLN A 306 11.31 2.97 21.99
CA GLN A 306 12.21 2.35 22.96
C GLN A 306 13.68 2.36 22.52
N THR A 307 13.94 2.23 21.22
CA THR A 307 15.30 2.02 20.68
C THR A 307 15.78 3.16 19.77
N GLY A 308 14.88 4.04 19.33
CA GLY A 308 15.17 5.01 18.27
C GLY A 308 15.30 4.41 16.87
N VAL A 309 15.17 3.08 16.72
CA VAL A 309 15.31 2.38 15.44
C VAL A 309 13.95 2.15 14.81
N GLY A 310 13.79 2.61 13.57
CA GLY A 310 12.61 2.40 12.76
C GLY A 310 12.68 3.21 11.47
N LYS A 311 11.82 2.86 10.52
CA LYS A 311 11.73 3.58 9.25
C LYS A 311 10.29 3.57 8.73
N PRO A 312 9.77 4.70 8.23
CA PRO A 312 8.48 4.75 7.53
C PRO A 312 8.33 3.67 6.45
N LEU A 313 7.12 3.08 6.36
CA LEU A 313 6.92 1.83 5.64
C LEU A 313 7.08 1.95 4.11
N VAL A 314 6.64 3.04 3.48
CA VAL A 314 6.81 3.20 2.03
C VAL A 314 8.30 3.23 1.69
N SER A 315 9.09 4.02 2.41
CA SER A 315 10.55 4.05 2.21
C SER A 315 11.24 2.73 2.57
N THR A 316 10.68 1.95 3.48
CA THR A 316 11.18 0.61 3.80
C THR A 316 10.95 -0.34 2.62
N ILE A 317 9.73 -0.38 2.09
CA ILE A 317 9.35 -1.26 0.98
C ILE A 317 10.18 -0.92 -0.26
N LEU A 318 10.29 0.35 -0.62
CA LEU A 318 11.04 0.79 -1.80
C LEU A 318 12.51 0.30 -1.76
N GLU A 319 13.21 0.48 -0.63
CA GLU A 319 14.60 0.05 -0.49
C GLU A 319 14.75 -1.48 -0.44
N VAL A 320 13.86 -2.18 0.25
CA VAL A 320 13.94 -3.65 0.34
C VAL A 320 13.60 -4.28 -1.01
N ALA A 321 12.56 -3.80 -1.70
CA ALA A 321 12.17 -4.27 -3.02
C ALA A 321 13.24 -3.98 -4.07
N ALA A 322 13.91 -2.83 -4.00
CA ALA A 322 15.04 -2.52 -4.87
C ALA A 322 16.19 -3.54 -4.78
N ALA A 323 16.51 -4.00 -3.57
CA ALA A 323 17.53 -5.03 -3.35
C ALA A 323 17.05 -6.43 -3.76
N ALA A 324 15.79 -6.76 -3.48
CA ALA A 324 15.23 -8.10 -3.63
C ALA A 324 14.84 -8.44 -5.10
N ARG A 325 14.27 -7.48 -5.82
CA ARG A 325 13.68 -7.68 -7.15
C ARG A 325 14.65 -8.23 -8.21
N PRO A 326 15.92 -7.78 -8.32
CA PRO A 326 16.86 -8.33 -9.31
C PRO A 326 17.11 -9.83 -9.15
N PHE A 327 16.88 -10.38 -7.96
CA PHE A 327 17.07 -11.79 -7.63
C PHE A 327 15.77 -12.59 -7.63
N GLY A 328 14.63 -11.96 -7.93
CA GLY A 328 13.31 -12.59 -7.88
C GLY A 328 12.84 -12.95 -6.47
N VAL A 329 13.41 -12.30 -5.45
CA VAL A 329 13.00 -12.46 -4.04
C VAL A 329 11.80 -11.58 -3.78
N SER A 330 10.74 -12.16 -3.21
CA SER A 330 9.48 -11.45 -2.97
C SER A 330 9.51 -10.65 -1.68
N VAL A 331 8.66 -9.63 -1.56
CA VAL A 331 8.62 -8.73 -0.40
C VAL A 331 7.21 -8.66 0.19
N ILE A 332 7.10 -8.91 1.49
CA ILE A 332 5.92 -8.69 2.32
C ILE A 332 6.07 -7.34 3.02
N ALA A 333 5.10 -6.45 2.88
CA ALA A 333 5.05 -5.23 3.70
C ALA A 333 4.40 -5.52 5.06
N ASP A 334 5.14 -5.38 6.16
CA ASP A 334 4.68 -5.71 7.50
C ASP A 334 4.44 -4.46 8.35
N GLY A 335 3.15 -4.17 8.60
CA GLY A 335 2.71 -3.09 9.48
C GLY A 335 2.11 -1.87 8.76
N ALA A 336 1.53 -0.99 9.58
CA ALA A 336 0.92 0.29 9.21
C ALA A 336 -0.23 0.30 8.17
N ILE A 337 -0.69 -0.85 7.69
CA ILE A 337 -1.85 -0.96 6.78
C ILE A 337 -3.15 -0.71 7.54
N LYS A 338 -3.96 0.25 7.07
CA LYS A 338 -5.22 0.63 7.71
C LYS A 338 -6.42 0.50 6.77
N LYS A 339 -6.22 0.79 5.48
CA LYS A 339 -7.28 0.89 4.48
C LYS A 339 -6.89 0.17 3.18
N PRO A 340 -7.86 -0.21 2.32
CA PRO A 340 -7.57 -0.90 1.05
C PRO A 340 -6.58 -0.17 0.15
N GLY A 341 -6.61 1.18 0.14
CA GLY A 341 -5.64 1.98 -0.61
C GLY A 341 -4.19 1.79 -0.15
N ASP A 342 -3.95 1.44 1.13
CA ASP A 342 -2.61 1.17 1.63
C ASP A 342 -2.05 -0.15 1.09
N LEU A 343 -2.91 -1.16 0.87
CA LEU A 343 -2.54 -2.41 0.19
C LEU A 343 -2.07 -2.11 -1.24
N ALA A 344 -2.87 -1.36 -2.02
CA ALA A 344 -2.48 -0.98 -3.38
C ALA A 344 -1.15 -0.18 -3.40
N LYS A 345 -1.00 0.78 -2.48
CA LYS A 345 0.25 1.55 -2.30
C LYS A 345 1.45 0.68 -1.98
N ALA A 346 1.30 -0.27 -1.06
CA ALA A 346 2.38 -1.21 -0.73
C ALA A 346 2.78 -2.05 -1.94
N MET A 347 1.81 -2.57 -2.69
CA MET A 347 2.08 -3.35 -3.92
C MET A 347 2.79 -2.50 -4.97
N VAL A 348 2.36 -1.25 -5.20
CA VAL A 348 3.04 -0.32 -6.11
C VAL A 348 4.49 -0.07 -5.68
N CYS A 349 4.75 0.06 -4.38
CA CYS A 349 6.10 0.25 -3.84
C CYS A 349 7.00 -1.00 -3.94
N GLY A 350 6.44 -2.16 -4.32
CA GLY A 350 7.20 -3.39 -4.53
C GLY A 350 6.92 -4.52 -3.53
N ALA A 351 5.88 -4.41 -2.69
CA ALA A 351 5.45 -5.51 -1.81
C ALA A 351 4.64 -6.58 -2.59
N ASN A 352 5.30 -7.27 -3.52
CA ASN A 352 4.66 -8.22 -4.44
C ASN A 352 4.10 -9.48 -3.76
N ALA A 353 4.59 -9.83 -2.57
CA ALA A 353 4.04 -10.93 -1.76
C ALA A 353 2.80 -10.53 -0.95
N GLY A 354 2.41 -9.25 -1.00
CA GLY A 354 1.27 -8.71 -0.28
C GLY A 354 1.65 -8.02 1.03
N VAL A 355 0.67 -7.89 1.91
CA VAL A 355 0.81 -7.13 3.16
C VAL A 355 0.48 -7.99 4.36
N MET A 356 1.24 -7.82 5.44
CA MET A 356 0.95 -8.44 6.72
C MET A 356 0.14 -7.48 7.60
N VAL A 357 -0.97 -7.96 8.14
CA VAL A 357 -1.89 -7.16 8.98
C VAL A 357 -2.20 -7.88 10.29
N GLY A 358 -2.04 -7.18 11.40
CA GLY A 358 -2.41 -7.67 12.74
C GLY A 358 -3.69 -7.01 13.23
N GLY A 359 -3.63 -5.70 13.45
CA GLY A 359 -4.72 -4.90 14.02
C GLY A 359 -6.06 -4.93 13.27
N LEU A 360 -6.08 -5.27 11.98
CA LEU A 360 -7.31 -5.42 11.20
C LEU A 360 -7.97 -6.77 11.49
N TYR A 361 -7.22 -7.87 11.42
CA TYR A 361 -7.71 -9.17 11.89
C TYR A 361 -8.02 -9.15 13.38
N ALA A 362 -7.38 -8.27 14.16
CA ALA A 362 -7.69 -7.97 15.55
C ALA A 362 -9.15 -7.48 15.80
N LYS A 363 -9.89 -7.14 14.74
CA LYS A 363 -11.25 -6.62 14.80
C LYS A 363 -12.28 -7.53 14.12
N THR A 364 -11.87 -8.74 13.75
CA THR A 364 -12.73 -9.67 13.00
C THR A 364 -13.27 -10.83 13.81
N GLU A 365 -14.39 -11.39 13.37
CA GLU A 365 -14.91 -12.72 13.76
C GLU A 365 -14.83 -13.75 12.61
N PRO A 366 -14.88 -15.08 12.88
CA PRO A 366 -14.99 -15.72 14.19
C PRO A 366 -13.74 -15.52 15.05
N LEU A 367 -13.97 -15.49 16.36
CA LEU A 367 -12.90 -15.46 17.35
C LEU A 367 -12.49 -16.92 17.61
N GLY A 368 -11.20 -17.22 17.60
CA GLY A 368 -10.70 -18.48 18.14
C GLY A 368 -10.96 -18.57 19.64
N ASP A 369 -11.12 -19.79 20.15
CA ASP A 369 -11.45 -20.05 21.57
C ASP A 369 -10.39 -19.54 22.55
N ALA A 370 -9.16 -19.32 22.09
CA ALA A 370 -8.04 -18.87 22.88
C ALA A 370 -8.03 -17.35 23.17
N PHE A 371 -8.94 -16.56 22.56
CA PHE A 371 -8.94 -15.11 22.72
C PHE A 371 -9.66 -14.66 24.00
N GLU A 372 -9.03 -13.73 24.72
CA GLU A 372 -9.69 -13.00 25.81
C GLU A 372 -10.67 -11.98 25.23
N VAL A 373 -11.97 -12.23 25.44
CA VAL A 373 -13.06 -11.38 24.96
C VAL A 373 -13.82 -10.81 26.15
N THR A 374 -14.05 -9.49 26.11
CA THR A 374 -14.85 -8.78 27.11
C THR A 374 -16.02 -8.09 26.44
N GLU A 375 -17.17 -8.12 27.08
CA GLU A 375 -18.31 -7.30 26.69
C GLU A 375 -18.15 -5.89 27.26
N GLY A 376 -18.30 -4.89 26.40
CA GLY A 376 -18.30 -3.47 26.76
C GLY A 376 -19.70 -2.87 26.68
N PRO A 377 -19.81 -1.53 26.73
CA PRO A 377 -21.09 -0.84 26.58
C PRO A 377 -21.81 -1.24 25.29
N ASP A 378 -23.15 -1.20 25.31
CA ASP A 378 -24.02 -1.46 24.15
C ASP A 378 -23.86 -2.85 23.51
N ASN A 379 -23.55 -3.89 24.30
CA ASN A 379 -23.31 -5.27 23.86
C ASN A 379 -22.18 -5.42 22.83
N ARG A 380 -21.26 -4.44 22.78
CA ARG A 380 -20.10 -4.49 21.90
C ARG A 380 -19.06 -5.42 22.47
N ARG A 381 -18.50 -6.28 21.63
CA ARG A 381 -17.44 -7.22 22.03
C ARG A 381 -16.08 -6.64 21.72
N TYR A 382 -15.19 -6.75 22.69
CA TYR A 382 -13.80 -6.32 22.58
C TYR A 382 -12.89 -7.50 22.83
N ARG A 383 -11.79 -7.59 22.08
CA ARG A 383 -10.76 -8.61 22.29
C ARG A 383 -9.44 -7.99 22.68
N LEU A 384 -8.68 -8.70 23.51
CA LEU A 384 -7.33 -8.29 23.86
C LEU A 384 -6.42 -8.40 22.62
N TYR A 385 -5.66 -7.35 22.32
CA TYR A 385 -4.67 -7.32 21.25
C TYR A 385 -3.36 -6.74 21.79
N TYR A 386 -2.25 -7.43 21.54
CA TYR A 386 -0.94 -7.05 22.08
C TYR A 386 0.19 -7.42 21.13
N GLY A 387 1.28 -6.65 21.18
CA GLY A 387 2.50 -6.97 20.44
C GLY A 387 3.23 -8.20 21.01
N GLU A 388 3.87 -9.00 20.16
CA GLU A 388 4.64 -10.19 20.57
C GLU A 388 5.86 -9.89 21.45
N ALA A 389 6.33 -8.64 21.42
CA ALA A 389 7.39 -8.12 22.29
C ALA A 389 6.87 -7.44 23.57
N SER A 390 5.55 -7.43 23.80
CA SER A 390 4.94 -6.83 25.00
C SER A 390 5.23 -7.64 26.26
N LYS A 391 5.13 -6.99 27.42
CA LYS A 391 5.21 -7.67 28.72
C LYS A 391 4.17 -8.78 28.85
N HIS A 392 2.93 -8.52 28.45
CA HIS A 392 1.85 -9.50 28.51
C HIS A 392 2.20 -10.78 27.75
N ALA A 393 2.67 -10.67 26.50
CA ALA A 393 3.11 -11.82 25.72
C ALA A 393 4.30 -12.55 26.37
N ARG A 394 5.24 -11.82 27.00
CA ARG A 394 6.41 -12.42 27.66
C ARG A 394 6.07 -13.15 28.97
N ASP A 395 5.18 -12.57 29.77
CA ASP A 395 4.69 -13.16 31.01
C ASP A 395 3.92 -14.44 30.71
N LYS A 396 3.07 -14.45 29.66
CA LYS A 396 2.39 -15.65 29.17
C LYS A 396 3.36 -16.77 28.76
N ARG A 397 4.56 -16.42 28.29
CA ARG A 397 5.63 -17.36 27.90
C ARG A 397 6.60 -17.72 29.05
N GLY A 398 6.39 -17.20 30.26
CA GLY A 398 7.30 -17.40 31.39
C GLY A 398 8.70 -16.80 31.22
N LYS A 399 8.88 -15.80 30.34
CA LYS A 399 10.17 -15.15 30.04
C LYS A 399 10.26 -13.75 30.64
N SER A 400 10.44 -13.68 31.96
CA SER A 400 10.28 -12.46 32.76
C SER A 400 11.52 -11.57 32.94
N SER A 401 12.67 -11.82 32.30
CA SER A 401 13.87 -11.00 32.55
C SER A 401 14.65 -10.53 31.31
N GLY A 402 15.13 -9.28 31.38
CA GLY A 402 16.31 -8.77 30.68
C GLY A 402 16.11 -7.97 29.38
N ALA A 403 15.15 -8.31 28.54
CA ALA A 403 14.90 -7.56 27.29
C ALA A 403 13.99 -6.32 27.50
N VAL A 404 14.17 -5.28 26.69
CA VAL A 404 13.31 -4.08 26.68
C VAL A 404 11.91 -4.43 26.13
N GLU A 405 10.86 -3.78 26.65
CA GLU A 405 9.47 -4.00 26.25
C GLU A 405 9.13 -3.19 24.98
N GLU A 406 9.16 -3.84 23.82
CA GLU A 406 8.91 -3.21 22.51
C GLU A 406 7.48 -3.42 21.98
N GLY A 407 6.54 -3.80 22.85
CA GLY A 407 5.15 -4.01 22.50
C GLY A 407 4.14 -3.44 23.50
N GLN A 408 2.99 -2.98 23.01
CA GLN A 408 1.87 -2.49 23.80
C GLN A 408 0.73 -3.52 23.89
N VAL A 409 -0.24 -3.25 24.78
CA VAL A 409 -1.45 -4.05 25.02
C VAL A 409 -2.64 -3.12 24.95
N ASP A 410 -3.68 -3.50 24.20
CA ASP A 410 -4.91 -2.74 24.06
C ASP A 410 -6.11 -3.67 23.83
N ARG A 411 -7.33 -3.12 23.79
CA ARG A 411 -8.56 -3.84 23.48
C ARG A 411 -9.20 -3.31 22.21
N PHE A 412 -9.44 -4.19 21.25
CA PHE A 412 -10.01 -3.83 19.97
C PHE A 412 -11.46 -4.28 19.88
N GLU A 413 -12.34 -3.36 19.47
CA GLU A 413 -13.73 -3.67 19.14
C GLU A 413 -13.78 -4.61 17.93
N ILE A 414 -14.62 -5.63 18.01
CA ILE A 414 -14.89 -6.53 16.89
C ILE A 414 -16.02 -5.92 16.06
N VAL A 415 -15.72 -5.56 14.82
CA VAL A 415 -16.60 -4.71 13.99
C VAL A 415 -17.00 -5.32 12.66
N GLU A 416 -16.33 -6.39 12.23
CA GLU A 416 -16.59 -7.05 10.93
C GLU A 416 -16.24 -8.54 10.98
N THR A 417 -16.65 -9.30 9.99
CA THR A 417 -16.21 -10.68 9.75
C THR A 417 -14.90 -10.71 8.96
N VAL A 418 -14.19 -11.84 9.00
CA VAL A 418 -13.00 -12.05 8.14
C VAL A 418 -13.35 -11.90 6.66
N ASP A 419 -14.53 -12.36 6.24
CA ASP A 419 -15.00 -12.27 4.85
C ASP A 419 -15.28 -10.82 4.41
N GLU A 420 -15.89 -10.01 5.27
CA GLU A 420 -16.11 -8.58 5.00
C GLU A 420 -14.79 -7.82 4.89
N LEU A 421 -13.84 -8.08 5.79
CA LEU A 421 -12.49 -7.49 5.72
C LEU A 421 -11.81 -7.83 4.39
N HIS A 422 -11.86 -9.11 3.99
CA HIS A 422 -11.26 -9.59 2.75
C HIS A 422 -11.94 -8.96 1.54
N ALA A 423 -13.26 -8.99 1.45
CA ALA A 423 -14.02 -8.41 0.35
C ALA A 423 -13.72 -6.91 0.18
N ARG A 424 -13.64 -6.17 1.30
CA ARG A 424 -13.32 -4.74 1.29
C ARG A 424 -11.91 -4.45 0.77
N PHE A 425 -10.91 -5.21 1.20
CA PHE A 425 -9.54 -5.02 0.74
C PHE A 425 -9.34 -5.46 -0.71
N ILE A 426 -9.89 -6.61 -1.09
CA ILE A 426 -9.78 -7.11 -2.47
C ILE A 426 -10.54 -6.21 -3.44
N GLY A 427 -11.75 -5.77 -3.11
CA GLY A 427 -12.49 -4.82 -3.95
C GLY A 427 -11.76 -3.49 -4.11
N GLY A 428 -11.13 -2.97 -3.04
CA GLY A 428 -10.30 -1.77 -3.11
C GLY A 428 -9.03 -1.97 -3.94
N LEU A 429 -8.38 -3.13 -3.86
CA LEU A 429 -7.23 -3.47 -4.69
C LEU A 429 -7.62 -3.58 -6.17
N GLN A 430 -8.69 -4.30 -6.50
CA GLN A 430 -9.17 -4.42 -7.88
C GLN A 430 -9.56 -3.06 -8.46
N SER A 431 -10.16 -2.18 -7.66
CA SER A 431 -10.43 -0.79 -8.06
C SER A 431 -9.13 -0.02 -8.35
N ALA A 432 -8.11 -0.11 -7.50
CA ALA A 432 -6.81 0.50 -7.81
C ALA A 432 -6.18 -0.08 -9.09
N MET A 433 -6.36 -1.38 -9.33
CA MET A 433 -5.86 -2.05 -10.53
C MET A 433 -6.56 -1.58 -11.82
N THR A 434 -7.86 -1.26 -11.79
CA THR A 434 -8.51 -0.62 -12.94
C THR A 434 -7.91 0.75 -13.20
N TYR A 435 -7.68 1.60 -12.19
CA TYR A 435 -7.01 2.89 -12.37
C TYR A 435 -5.59 2.76 -12.96
N HIS A 436 -4.88 1.66 -12.71
CA HIS A 436 -3.55 1.40 -13.28
C HIS A 436 -3.54 0.59 -14.58
N ASN A 437 -4.71 0.20 -15.08
CA ASN A 437 -4.89 -0.66 -16.26
C ASN A 437 -4.06 -1.95 -16.20
N VAL A 438 -4.13 -2.67 -15.07
CA VAL A 438 -3.41 -3.95 -14.86
C VAL A 438 -4.37 -5.11 -14.60
N GLY A 439 -4.03 -6.27 -15.15
CA GLY A 439 -4.84 -7.50 -15.03
C GLY A 439 -4.42 -8.37 -13.85
N GLU A 440 -3.15 -8.30 -13.44
CA GLU A 440 -2.58 -9.05 -12.32
C GLU A 440 -1.98 -8.10 -11.27
N ALA A 441 -2.21 -8.37 -9.98
CA ALA A 441 -1.82 -7.44 -8.93
C ALA A 441 -0.29 -7.24 -8.84
N THR A 442 0.51 -8.23 -9.22
CA THR A 442 1.97 -8.12 -9.31
C THR A 442 2.44 -7.10 -10.35
N GLU A 443 1.61 -6.73 -11.33
CA GLU A 443 1.92 -5.68 -12.32
C GLU A 443 1.84 -4.27 -11.74
N LEU A 444 1.30 -4.11 -10.53
CA LEU A 444 1.33 -2.83 -9.81
C LEU A 444 2.76 -2.43 -9.41
N CYS A 445 3.64 -3.40 -9.19
CA CYS A 445 4.99 -3.14 -8.69
C CYS A 445 5.76 -2.22 -9.64
N GLY A 446 6.20 -1.06 -9.11
CA GLY A 446 6.95 -0.06 -9.87
C GLY A 446 6.10 0.88 -10.72
N LYS A 447 4.77 0.82 -10.64
CA LYS A 447 3.89 1.85 -11.23
C LYS A 447 4.18 3.22 -10.60
N PRO A 448 3.96 4.33 -11.32
CA PRO A 448 4.24 5.65 -10.81
C PRO A 448 3.31 6.04 -9.67
N PHE A 449 3.83 6.86 -8.75
CA PHE A 449 3.07 7.50 -7.69
C PHE A 449 3.59 8.94 -7.47
N ASN A 450 2.73 9.75 -6.86
CA ASN A 450 3.00 11.13 -6.51
C ASN A 450 3.24 11.25 -5.00
N ILE A 451 4.16 12.14 -4.60
CA ILE A 451 4.36 12.51 -3.19
C ILE A 451 3.30 13.54 -2.76
N VAL A 452 2.65 13.27 -1.65
CA VAL A 452 1.79 14.21 -0.93
C VAL A 452 2.68 15.14 -0.14
N SER A 453 2.75 16.40 -0.55
CA SER A 453 3.71 17.36 -0.02
C SER A 453 3.16 18.13 1.19
N THR A 454 1.83 18.16 1.40
CA THR A 454 1.19 18.97 2.46
C THR A 454 0.02 18.27 3.14
N ASN A 455 -0.26 18.67 4.39
CA ASN A 455 -1.45 18.25 5.13
C ASN A 455 -2.77 18.66 4.43
N TYR A 456 -2.75 19.73 3.63
CA TYR A 456 -3.89 20.12 2.81
C TYR A 456 -4.16 19.09 1.72
N GLN A 457 -3.13 18.66 0.98
CA GLN A 457 -3.24 17.61 -0.02
C GLN A 457 -3.66 16.26 0.59
N PHE A 458 -3.27 15.99 1.84
CA PHE A 458 -3.74 14.82 2.58
C PHE A 458 -5.22 14.93 2.96
N SER A 459 -5.64 16.06 3.53
CA SER A 459 -7.01 16.28 4.01
C SER A 459 -8.04 16.43 2.89
N GLU A 460 -7.65 16.87 1.70
CA GLU A 460 -8.54 16.95 0.52
C GLU A 460 -9.02 15.57 0.05
N ARG A 461 -8.26 14.51 0.33
CA ARG A 461 -8.58 13.13 -0.08
C ARG A 461 -9.63 12.47 0.80
N HIS A 462 -9.91 13.04 1.96
CA HIS A 462 -10.86 12.49 2.90
C HIS A 462 -12.21 13.17 2.70
N PRO A 463 -13.34 12.42 2.71
CA PRO A 463 -14.66 13.01 2.63
C PRO A 463 -14.83 14.08 3.71
N ARG A 464 -15.31 15.26 3.32
CA ARG A 464 -15.71 16.34 4.23
C ARG A 464 -17.23 16.42 4.21
N PRO A 465 -17.94 15.89 5.21
CA PRO A 465 -19.36 16.20 5.35
C PRO A 465 -19.49 17.71 5.56
N GLU A 466 -20.41 18.37 4.86
CA GLU A 466 -20.60 19.85 4.89
C GLU A 466 -21.05 20.42 6.25
N SER A 467 -20.98 19.65 7.34
CA SER A 467 -21.55 19.99 8.64
C SER A 467 -20.63 19.69 9.83
N ALA A 468 -19.40 20.21 9.82
CA ALA A 468 -18.52 20.21 11.00
C ALA A 468 -17.93 21.61 11.24
#